data_AF-A0A2R4WS20-F1
#
_entry.id   AF-A0A2R4WS20-F1
#
_cell.length_a   1.000
_cell.length_b   1.000
_cell.length_c   1.000
_cell.angle_alpha   90.00
_cell.angle_beta   90.00
_cell.angle_gamma   90.00
#
_symmetry.space_group_name_H-M   'P 1'
#
loop_
_entity.id
_entity.type
_entity.pdbx_description
1 polymer ?
#
loop_
_entity_poly.entity_id
_entity_poly.type
_entity_poly.pdbx_seq_one_letter_code
_entity_poly.pdbx_strand_id
1 'polypeptide(L)'
;MPVRLGCEARRDADDRMMHPELLPPPRNPARARPDRRTAVTPAGRARGGRVVPLPAEWIRAGGLRAFRADAGYLGRSIAALKLYLTLVVSQDAAGSDPAPILLSYERIAALSGLSDPLICAGKKALLDQGLVTTCDDRSGGTIAYQLAGLRPWDAAACLVLGLPFGAPMTALHRLTCRKTPNLAALKTYLVLCACGSDPDGIVSLDVDRASVLTRTSHVKIIAALAPLQEIGLAEPVGTPSRLGEHRRVRVLPLR
;
A
#
# COMPACT_ATOMS: atom_id res chain seq x y z
N MET A 1 37.04 -2.84 42.23
CA MET A 1 37.37 -1.40 42.33
C MET A 1 36.06 -0.65 42.60
N PRO A 2 35.96 0.14 43.69
CA PRO A 2 34.69 0.58 44.24
C PRO A 2 34.42 2.10 44.05
N VAL A 3 33.16 2.49 44.30
CA VAL A 3 32.61 3.81 44.72
C VAL A 3 32.70 5.01 43.76
N ARG A 4 31.54 5.66 43.48
CA ARG A 4 31.18 7.06 43.84
C ARG A 4 29.79 7.45 43.27
N LEU A 5 28.84 7.82 44.16
CA LEU A 5 28.35 9.19 44.46
C LEU A 5 27.77 9.88 43.19
N GLY A 6 26.50 10.28 43.11
CA GLY A 6 25.68 11.00 44.10
C GLY A 6 25.74 12.50 43.78
N CYS A 7 24.65 13.11 43.31
CA CYS A 7 24.48 14.56 43.31
C CYS A 7 22.99 14.99 43.28
N GLU A 8 22.64 15.74 44.31
CA GLU A 8 21.42 16.50 44.62
C GLU A 8 21.12 17.61 43.58
N ALA A 9 19.87 17.85 43.19
CA ALA A 9 18.88 18.80 43.75
C ALA A 9 19.12 20.30 43.46
N ARG A 10 17.98 20.99 43.25
CA ARG A 10 17.63 22.43 43.44
C ARG A 10 17.16 23.15 42.15
N ARG A 11 15.88 23.60 42.15
CA ARG A 11 15.39 25.01 42.28
C ARG A 11 15.37 25.69 40.90
N ASP A 12 14.40 26.51 40.49
CA ASP A 12 13.73 27.61 41.16
C ASP A 12 12.33 27.90 40.57
N ALA A 13 11.58 28.68 41.33
CA ALA A 13 10.31 29.30 40.97
C ALA A 13 10.51 30.70 40.35
N ASP A 14 9.57 31.13 39.51
CA ASP A 14 9.20 32.54 39.26
C ASP A 14 7.88 32.48 38.47
N ASP A 15 6.71 32.86 38.99
CA ASP A 15 6.21 34.14 39.49
C ASP A 15 6.07 35.24 38.41
N ARG A 16 4.83 35.79 38.35
CA ARG A 16 4.39 37.04 37.69
C ARG A 16 4.35 37.13 36.16
N MET A 17 3.15 37.26 35.60
CA MET A 17 2.48 38.56 35.46
C MET A 17 1.07 38.41 34.86
N MET A 18 0.07 38.80 35.64
CA MET A 18 -1.29 39.13 35.20
C MET A 18 -1.25 40.51 34.54
N HIS A 19 -1.84 40.66 33.34
CA HIS A 19 -2.22 41.95 32.78
C HIS A 19 -3.74 42.01 32.58
N PRO A 20 -4.42 43.09 33.03
CA PRO A 20 -5.86 43.24 32.94
C PRO A 20 -6.31 43.89 31.63
N GLU A 21 -7.54 43.53 31.25
CA GLU A 21 -8.57 44.27 30.50
C GLU A 21 -8.17 45.36 29.50
N LEU A 22 -8.45 45.10 28.22
CA LEU A 22 -8.91 46.13 27.29
C LEU A 22 -10.00 45.55 26.36
N LEU A 23 -11.28 45.80 26.72
CA LEU A 23 -12.43 45.74 25.82
C LEU A 23 -12.46 47.01 24.94
N PRO A 24 -12.66 46.88 23.62
CA PRO A 24 -13.72 47.67 22.96
C PRO A 24 -14.34 46.94 21.72
N PRO A 25 -15.25 47.59 20.96
CA PRO A 25 -16.72 47.59 21.00
C PRO A 25 -17.37 46.63 19.96
N PRO A 26 -18.71 46.45 19.95
CA PRO A 26 -19.38 45.52 19.03
C PRO A 26 -19.39 46.05 17.59
N ARG A 27 -18.90 45.25 16.64
CA ARG A 27 -19.09 45.47 15.20
C ARG A 27 -19.98 44.40 14.60
N ASN A 28 -21.16 44.85 14.19
CA ASN A 28 -22.12 44.29 13.22
C ASN A 28 -21.69 43.01 12.48
N PRO A 29 -22.48 41.91 12.56
CA PRO A 29 -22.38 40.82 11.61
C PRO A 29 -23.05 41.23 10.29
N ALA A 30 -22.28 41.84 9.40
CA ALA A 30 -22.63 41.85 7.99
C ALA A 30 -22.65 40.41 7.49
N ARG A 31 -23.83 39.97 7.04
CA ARG A 31 -24.10 38.67 6.42
C ARG A 31 -23.07 38.36 5.33
N ALA A 32 -22.02 37.62 5.68
CA ALA A 32 -21.24 36.87 4.72
C ALA A 32 -22.09 35.68 4.28
N ARG A 33 -22.67 35.79 3.07
CA ARG A 33 -23.18 34.63 2.35
C ARG A 33 -22.08 33.56 2.36
N PRO A 34 -22.34 32.32 2.81
CA PRO A 34 -21.46 31.23 2.45
C PRO A 34 -21.52 31.15 0.94
N ASP A 35 -20.41 31.50 0.31
CA ASP A 35 -20.15 31.21 -1.08
C ASP A 35 -20.17 29.68 -1.16
N ARG A 36 -21.36 29.18 -1.52
CA ARG A 36 -21.64 27.77 -1.73
C ARG A 36 -20.79 27.43 -2.95
N ARG A 37 -19.51 27.13 -2.71
CA ARG A 37 -18.66 26.42 -3.64
C ARG A 37 -19.46 25.18 -3.97
N THR A 38 -20.10 25.23 -5.13
CA THR A 38 -20.68 24.10 -5.80
C THR A 38 -19.52 23.12 -5.92
N ALA A 39 -19.43 22.20 -4.96
CA ALA A 39 -18.73 20.96 -5.16
C ALA A 39 -19.38 20.40 -6.41
N VAL A 40 -18.67 20.53 -7.52
CA VAL A 40 -18.99 19.82 -8.74
C VAL A 40 -18.81 18.36 -8.34
N THR A 41 -19.88 17.76 -7.84
CA THR A 41 -19.99 16.32 -7.73
C THR A 41 -19.84 15.83 -9.17
N PRO A 42 -18.77 15.09 -9.52
CA PRO A 42 -18.77 14.40 -10.78
C PRO A 42 -19.81 13.30 -10.65
N ALA A 43 -21.03 13.62 -11.09
CA ALA A 43 -22.05 12.64 -11.40
C ALA A 43 -21.55 11.85 -12.61
N GLY A 44 -20.74 10.82 -12.34
CA GLY A 44 -20.08 10.02 -13.35
C GLY A 44 -19.72 8.65 -12.78
N ARG A 45 -20.71 7.75 -12.78
CA ARG A 45 -20.60 6.30 -12.55
C ARG A 45 -19.79 5.89 -11.31
N ALA A 46 -20.51 5.62 -10.23
CA ALA A 46 -20.05 4.82 -9.10
C ALA A 46 -19.51 3.46 -9.58
N ARG A 47 -18.20 3.35 -9.81
CA ARG A 47 -17.48 2.07 -9.68
C ARG A 47 -17.15 1.92 -8.20
N GLY A 48 -18.04 1.26 -7.47
CA GLY A 48 -18.00 1.08 -6.02
C GLY A 48 -16.87 0.15 -5.58
N GLY A 49 -15.64 0.67 -5.57
CA GLY A 49 -14.50 0.02 -4.93
C GLY A 49 -13.93 0.89 -3.81
N ARG A 50 -13.55 0.26 -2.69
CA ARG A 50 -12.82 0.94 -1.61
C ARG A 50 -11.39 1.19 -2.07
N VAL A 51 -10.94 2.43 -2.01
CA VAL A 51 -9.54 2.77 -2.31
C VAL A 51 -8.74 2.66 -1.02
N VAL A 52 -7.63 1.92 -1.07
CA VAL A 52 -6.70 1.75 0.06
C VAL A 52 -5.34 2.33 -0.32
N PRO A 53 -4.74 3.20 0.52
CA PRO A 53 -3.42 3.73 0.24
C PRO A 53 -2.39 2.61 0.14
N LEU A 54 -1.52 2.71 -0.86
CA LEU A 54 -0.40 1.79 -1.02
C LEU A 54 0.89 2.50 -0.58
N PRO A 55 1.68 1.95 0.37
CA PRO A 55 3.04 2.44 0.61
C PRO A 55 3.88 2.19 -0.65
N ALA A 56 3.99 3.20 -1.51
CA ALA A 56 4.57 3.08 -2.85
C ALA A 56 6.00 3.61 -2.93
N GLU A 57 6.51 4.27 -1.88
CA GLU A 57 7.83 4.89 -1.93
C GLU A 57 8.95 3.88 -2.13
N TRP A 58 8.90 2.75 -1.42
CA TRP A 58 9.86 1.66 -1.63
C TRP A 58 9.75 1.05 -3.05
N ILE A 59 8.56 1.06 -3.66
CA ILE A 59 8.37 0.61 -5.05
C ILE A 59 9.06 1.58 -6.00
N ARG A 60 8.85 2.89 -5.82
CA ARG A 60 9.48 3.95 -6.62
C ARG A 60 10.99 4.01 -6.46
N ALA A 61 11.49 3.65 -5.29
CA ALA A 61 12.92 3.46 -5.02
C ALA A 61 13.51 2.15 -5.60
N GLY A 62 12.69 1.33 -6.26
CA GLY A 62 13.13 0.08 -6.90
C GLY A 62 13.26 -1.10 -5.94
N GLY A 63 12.61 -1.09 -4.77
CA GLY A 63 12.64 -2.21 -3.83
C GLY A 63 12.00 -3.49 -4.37
N LEU A 64 11.20 -3.42 -5.44
CA LEU A 64 10.72 -4.62 -6.16
C LEU A 64 11.85 -5.47 -6.73
N ARG A 65 13.06 -4.92 -6.91
CA ARG A 65 14.26 -5.66 -7.36
C ARG A 65 14.69 -6.75 -6.37
N ALA A 66 14.38 -6.61 -5.09
CA ALA A 66 14.76 -7.57 -4.06
C ALA A 66 14.00 -8.91 -4.16
N PHE A 67 12.82 -8.90 -4.78
CA PHE A 67 11.98 -10.09 -4.95
C PHE A 67 12.39 -10.85 -6.21
N ARG A 68 13.39 -11.72 -6.10
CA ARG A 68 14.03 -12.34 -7.26
C ARG A 68 13.25 -13.55 -7.80
N ALA A 69 13.49 -13.87 -9.08
CA ALA A 69 12.82 -14.93 -9.83
C ALA A 69 13.68 -16.21 -10.00
N ASP A 70 14.90 -16.24 -9.46
CA ASP A 70 15.79 -17.39 -9.54
C ASP A 70 15.38 -18.54 -8.62
N ALA A 71 15.96 -19.71 -8.92
CA ALA A 71 15.74 -20.94 -8.17
C ALA A 71 16.03 -20.71 -6.67
N GLY A 72 15.13 -21.18 -5.81
CA GLY A 72 15.19 -20.97 -4.36
C GLY A 72 14.50 -19.70 -3.85
N TYR A 73 14.36 -18.66 -4.67
CA TYR A 73 13.70 -17.40 -4.26
C TYR A 73 12.30 -17.22 -4.83
N LEU A 74 12.00 -17.78 -6.01
CA LEU A 74 10.74 -17.55 -6.73
C LEU A 74 9.48 -17.69 -5.85
N GLY A 75 9.34 -18.82 -5.15
CA GLY A 75 8.15 -19.07 -4.32
C GLY A 75 8.06 -18.14 -3.11
N ARG A 76 9.20 -17.84 -2.49
CA ARG A 76 9.31 -16.87 -1.39
C ARG A 76 8.95 -15.46 -1.85
N SER A 77 9.45 -15.04 -3.00
CA SER A 77 9.17 -13.72 -3.60
C SER A 77 7.70 -13.52 -3.89
N ILE A 78 7.05 -14.50 -4.53
CA ILE A 78 5.61 -14.45 -4.80
C ILE A 78 4.81 -14.43 -3.49
N ALA A 79 5.16 -15.29 -2.53
CA ALA A 79 4.49 -15.33 -1.24
C ALA A 79 4.62 -14.01 -0.47
N ALA A 80 5.79 -13.38 -0.49
CA ALA A 80 6.02 -12.09 0.14
C ALA A 80 5.16 -10.98 -0.48
N LEU A 81 5.11 -10.87 -1.81
CA LEU A 81 4.29 -9.85 -2.47
C LEU A 81 2.79 -10.08 -2.28
N LYS A 82 2.32 -11.33 -2.28
CA LYS A 82 0.93 -11.68 -1.96
C LYS A 82 0.59 -11.35 -0.51
N LEU A 83 1.48 -11.67 0.44
CA LEU A 83 1.32 -11.32 1.85
C LEU A 83 1.30 -9.79 2.04
N TYR A 84 2.19 -9.06 1.36
CA TYR A 84 2.21 -7.60 1.40
C TYR A 84 0.88 -6.99 0.94
N LEU A 85 0.34 -7.42 -0.20
CA LEU A 85 -0.99 -6.99 -0.66
C LEU A 85 -2.09 -7.31 0.36
N THR A 86 -2.03 -8.50 0.98
CA THR A 86 -2.98 -8.91 2.03
C THR A 86 -2.93 -7.97 3.23
N LEU A 87 -1.74 -7.59 3.68
CA LEU A 87 -1.54 -6.67 4.79
C LEU A 87 -2.05 -5.26 4.44
N VAL A 88 -1.70 -4.73 3.26
CA VAL A 88 -2.20 -3.43 2.80
C VAL A 88 -3.72 -3.39 2.79
N VAL A 89 -4.37 -4.42 2.24
CA VAL A 89 -5.84 -4.50 2.18
C VAL A 89 -6.49 -4.62 3.57
N SER A 90 -5.79 -5.27 4.49
CA SER A 90 -6.22 -5.49 5.87
C SER A 90 -5.87 -4.34 6.80
N GLN A 91 -5.19 -3.31 6.31
CA GLN A 91 -4.97 -2.07 7.05
C GLN A 91 -6.32 -1.37 7.24
N ASP A 92 -6.75 -1.30 8.49
CA ASP A 92 -8.08 -0.81 8.87
C ASP A 92 -8.23 0.71 8.64
N ALA A 93 -9.46 1.13 8.37
CA ALA A 93 -9.90 2.48 8.01
C ALA A 93 -10.07 3.43 9.22
N ALA A 94 -9.46 3.11 10.37
CA ALA A 94 -9.68 3.80 11.63
C ALA A 94 -8.48 4.66 12.04
N GLY A 95 -8.52 5.95 11.69
CA GLY A 95 -7.73 7.00 12.36
C GLY A 95 -6.31 7.23 11.85
N SER A 96 -5.77 8.39 12.26
CA SER A 96 -4.54 9.04 11.76
C SER A 96 -3.22 8.35 12.13
N ASP A 97 -3.25 7.19 12.77
CA ASP A 97 -2.06 6.49 13.26
C ASP A 97 -2.12 5.02 12.82
N PRO A 98 -1.06 4.44 12.23
CA PRO A 98 -1.14 3.08 11.70
C PRO A 98 -1.20 2.06 12.84
N ALA A 99 -2.44 1.74 13.23
CA ALA A 99 -2.74 0.64 14.14
C ALA A 99 -2.16 -0.68 13.60
N PRO A 100 -1.72 -1.58 14.51
CA PRO A 100 -1.22 -2.89 14.11
C PRO A 100 -2.32 -3.69 13.40
N ILE A 101 -1.94 -4.36 12.31
CA ILE A 101 -2.78 -5.26 11.53
C ILE A 101 -2.73 -6.63 12.21
N LEU A 102 -3.83 -7.02 12.87
CA LEU A 102 -3.94 -8.30 13.56
C LEU A 102 -4.44 -9.38 12.58
N LEU A 103 -3.61 -10.37 12.25
CA LEU A 103 -4.00 -11.49 11.38
C LEU A 103 -3.45 -12.82 11.87
N SER A 104 -4.31 -13.85 11.86
CA SER A 104 -3.89 -15.25 12.02
C SER A 104 -3.39 -15.83 10.68
N TYR A 105 -2.64 -16.94 10.75
CA TYR A 105 -2.20 -17.65 9.55
C TYR A 105 -3.38 -18.20 8.74
N GLU A 106 -4.40 -18.75 9.40
CA GLU A 106 -5.64 -19.19 8.75
C GLU A 106 -6.28 -18.06 7.97
N ARG A 107 -6.35 -16.85 8.56
CA ARG A 107 -6.92 -15.68 7.89
C ARG A 107 -6.08 -15.26 6.69
N ILE A 108 -4.76 -15.22 6.83
CA ILE A 108 -3.84 -14.93 5.72
C ILE A 108 -4.01 -15.95 4.61
N ALA A 109 -4.10 -17.24 4.94
CA ALA A 109 -4.29 -18.32 3.98
C ALA A 109 -5.60 -18.17 3.22
N ALA A 110 -6.71 -17.88 3.91
CA ALA A 110 -8.01 -17.63 3.28
C ALA A 110 -7.99 -16.43 2.33
N LEU A 111 -7.36 -15.32 2.73
CA LEU A 111 -7.28 -14.11 1.91
C LEU A 111 -6.38 -14.27 0.69
N SER A 112 -5.21 -14.87 0.88
CA SER A 112 -4.13 -14.86 -0.12
C SER A 112 -3.95 -16.17 -0.90
N GLY A 113 -4.50 -17.29 -0.41
CA GLY A 113 -4.27 -18.62 -0.96
C GLY A 113 -2.83 -19.11 -0.74
N LEU A 114 -2.16 -18.62 0.31
CA LEU A 114 -0.84 -19.10 0.73
C LEU A 114 -0.98 -20.22 1.76
N SER A 115 -0.09 -21.21 1.71
CA SER A 115 0.05 -22.19 2.78
C SER A 115 0.96 -21.68 3.89
N ASP A 116 0.89 -22.26 5.08
CA ASP A 116 1.69 -21.85 6.25
C ASP A 116 3.21 -21.76 5.97
N PRO A 117 3.85 -22.74 5.26
CA PRO A 117 5.26 -22.61 4.92
C PRO A 117 5.55 -21.40 4.03
N LEU A 118 4.65 -21.06 3.11
CA LEU A 118 4.78 -19.89 2.24
C LEU A 118 4.51 -18.58 3.00
N ILE A 119 3.57 -18.57 3.95
CA ILE A 119 3.34 -17.43 4.84
C ILE A 119 4.60 -17.15 5.66
N CYS A 120 5.19 -18.18 6.29
CA CYS A 120 6.45 -18.06 7.01
C CYS A 120 7.58 -17.50 6.13
N ALA A 121 7.78 -18.08 4.94
CA ALA A 121 8.83 -17.66 4.03
C ALA A 121 8.62 -16.22 3.51
N GLY A 122 7.38 -15.88 3.14
CA GLY A 122 6.99 -14.55 2.69
C GLY A 122 7.15 -13.50 3.79
N LYS A 123 6.70 -13.80 5.01
CA LYS A 123 6.86 -12.95 6.19
C LYS A 123 8.33 -12.64 6.46
N LYS A 124 9.19 -13.67 6.47
CA LYS A 124 10.64 -13.49 6.64
C LYS A 124 11.20 -12.56 5.57
N ALA A 125 10.83 -12.75 4.30
CA ALA A 125 11.30 -11.87 3.23
C ALA A 125 10.84 -10.41 3.42
N LEU A 126 9.60 -10.17 3.87
CA LEU A 126 9.13 -8.80 4.14
C LEU A 126 9.86 -8.14 5.32
N LEU A 127 10.15 -8.91 6.38
CA LEU A 127 10.97 -8.45 7.52
C LEU A 127 12.40 -8.14 7.09
N ASP A 128 13.04 -9.04 6.32
CA ASP A 128 14.41 -8.88 5.82
C ASP A 128 14.53 -7.64 4.90
N GLN A 129 13.44 -7.25 4.21
CA GLN A 129 13.37 -6.03 3.40
C GLN A 129 12.92 -4.78 4.17
N GLY A 130 12.63 -4.90 5.47
CA GLY A 130 12.15 -3.79 6.29
C GLY A 130 10.81 -3.21 5.83
N LEU A 131 9.99 -3.99 5.11
CA LEU A 131 8.67 -3.54 4.64
C LEU A 131 7.57 -3.78 5.67
N VAL A 132 7.81 -4.70 6.60
CA VAL A 132 6.90 -5.08 7.66
C VAL A 132 7.70 -5.26 8.94
N THR A 133 7.14 -4.84 10.06
CA THR A 133 7.59 -5.23 11.40
C THR A 133 6.50 -6.06 12.07
N THR A 134 6.88 -6.84 13.08
CA THR A 134 5.94 -7.59 13.91
C THR A 134 6.11 -7.17 15.36
N CYS A 135 5.01 -7.00 16.09
CA CYS A 135 5.05 -6.83 17.54
C CYS A 135 5.04 -8.20 18.22
N ASP A 136 5.68 -8.31 19.39
CA ASP A 136 5.75 -9.56 20.15
C ASP A 136 4.42 -9.94 20.83
N ASP A 137 3.42 -9.05 20.79
CA ASP A 137 2.08 -9.35 21.29
C ASP A 137 1.37 -10.36 20.39
N ARG A 138 1.32 -11.61 20.87
CA ARG A 138 0.61 -12.73 20.25
C ARG A 138 -0.62 -13.06 21.07
N SER A 139 -1.67 -12.27 20.89
CA SER A 139 -2.97 -12.59 21.47
C SER A 139 -3.70 -13.63 20.60
N GLY A 140 -3.93 -14.83 21.15
CA GLY A 140 -4.84 -15.83 20.57
C GLY A 140 -4.46 -16.39 19.19
N GLY A 141 -3.16 -16.58 18.91
CA GLY A 141 -2.70 -17.14 17.62
C GLY A 141 -2.74 -16.15 16.44
N THR A 142 -3.02 -14.88 16.72
CA THR A 142 -2.85 -13.77 15.78
C THR A 142 -1.45 -13.17 15.91
N ILE A 143 -1.00 -12.54 14.82
CA ILE A 143 0.25 -11.78 14.79
C ILE A 143 -0.09 -10.33 14.48
N ALA A 144 0.46 -9.42 15.27
CA ALA A 144 0.41 -8.00 15.02
C ALA A 144 1.49 -7.60 14.01
N TYR A 145 1.07 -7.20 12.82
CA TYR A 145 1.94 -6.68 11.77
C TYR A 145 1.84 -5.16 11.69
N GLN A 146 2.92 -4.50 11.33
CA GLN A 146 2.89 -3.08 10.99
C GLN A 146 3.63 -2.86 9.67
N LEU A 147 3.01 -2.13 8.75
CA LEU A 147 3.64 -1.76 7.48
C LEU A 147 4.64 -0.63 7.74
N ALA A 148 5.86 -0.79 7.25
CA ALA A 148 6.89 0.24 7.34
C ALA A 148 6.76 1.25 6.18
N GLY A 149 7.33 2.44 6.36
CA GLY A 149 7.41 3.44 5.29
C GLY A 149 6.07 4.11 4.94
N LEU A 150 5.07 4.00 5.83
CA LEU A 150 3.84 4.79 5.78
C LEU A 150 4.15 6.26 6.12
N ARG A 151 4.74 6.99 5.17
CA ARG A 151 4.75 8.46 5.23
C ARG A 151 3.47 9.01 4.60
N PRO A 152 2.97 10.18 5.05
CA PRO A 152 1.71 10.74 4.58
C PRO A 152 1.77 11.03 3.07
N TRP A 153 1.16 10.11 2.34
CA TRP A 153 0.33 10.24 1.16
C TRP A 153 0.86 11.02 -0.04
N ASP A 154 1.35 10.27 -1.04
CA ASP A 154 1.03 10.60 -2.42
C ASP A 154 -0.36 10.01 -2.72
N ALA A 155 -1.39 10.87 -2.81
CA ALA A 155 -2.79 10.46 -3.00
C ALA A 155 -3.02 9.60 -4.25
N ALA A 156 -2.06 9.60 -5.18
CA ALA A 156 -2.15 8.83 -6.40
C ALA A 156 -1.95 7.31 -6.17
N ALA A 157 -1.06 6.91 -5.25
CA ALA A 157 -0.70 5.50 -5.09
C ALA A 157 -1.72 4.73 -4.24
N CYS A 158 -2.46 3.83 -4.88
CA CYS A 158 -3.55 3.13 -4.22
C CYS A 158 -3.85 1.74 -4.81
N LEU A 159 -4.46 0.90 -3.97
CA LEU A 159 -5.14 -0.32 -4.39
C LEU A 159 -6.63 -0.05 -4.43
N VAL A 160 -7.28 -0.44 -5.52
CA VAL A 160 -8.74 -0.44 -5.61
C VAL A 160 -9.23 -1.80 -5.16
N LEU A 161 -10.15 -1.86 -4.20
CA LEU A 161 -10.74 -3.10 -3.69
C LEU A 161 -12.18 -3.25 -4.16
N GLY A 162 -12.50 -4.37 -4.79
CA GLY A 162 -13.85 -4.70 -5.26
C GLY A 162 -14.60 -5.64 -4.34
N LEU A 163 -14.08 -5.88 -3.14
CA LEU A 163 -14.52 -6.92 -2.22
C LEU A 163 -15.07 -6.34 -0.91
N PRO A 164 -16.04 -7.02 -0.27
CA PRO A 164 -16.35 -6.75 1.11
C PRO A 164 -15.13 -7.07 1.99
N PHE A 165 -15.02 -6.38 3.13
CA PHE A 165 -13.91 -6.58 4.05
C PHE A 165 -13.79 -8.06 4.41
N GLY A 166 -12.62 -8.63 4.14
CA GLY A 166 -12.34 -9.99 4.53
C GLY A 166 -12.76 -11.11 3.58
N ALA A 167 -13.28 -10.80 2.40
CA ALA A 167 -13.48 -11.82 1.37
C ALA A 167 -12.13 -12.30 0.80
N PRO A 168 -12.04 -13.57 0.36
CA PRO A 168 -10.85 -14.07 -0.33
C PRO A 168 -10.51 -13.22 -1.56
N MET A 169 -9.21 -12.94 -1.77
CA MET A 169 -8.75 -12.27 -2.97
C MET A 169 -8.50 -13.29 -4.07
N THR A 170 -9.56 -13.66 -4.78
CA THR A 170 -9.55 -14.70 -5.82
C THR A 170 -8.45 -14.50 -6.86
N ALA A 171 -8.11 -13.25 -7.21
CA ALA A 171 -7.02 -12.96 -8.13
C ALA A 171 -5.65 -13.42 -7.57
N LEU A 172 -5.40 -13.23 -6.27
CA LEU A 172 -4.17 -13.68 -5.63
C LEU A 172 -4.09 -15.22 -5.59
N HIS A 173 -5.21 -15.92 -5.38
CA HIS A 173 -5.25 -17.38 -5.40
C HIS A 173 -4.83 -17.95 -6.77
N ARG A 174 -5.21 -17.29 -7.87
CA ARG A 174 -4.83 -17.70 -9.24
C ARG A 174 -3.34 -17.51 -9.54
N LEU A 175 -2.66 -16.60 -8.83
CA LEU A 175 -1.22 -16.37 -8.94
C LEU A 175 -0.44 -17.37 -8.08
N THR A 176 -0.18 -18.55 -8.65
CA THR A 176 0.60 -19.61 -7.99
C THR A 176 2.05 -19.21 -7.73
N CYS A 177 2.62 -19.69 -6.62
CA CYS A 177 4.00 -19.38 -6.19
C CYS A 177 5.09 -20.18 -6.96
N ARG A 178 4.74 -20.85 -8.06
CA ARG A 178 5.65 -21.76 -8.78
C ARG A 178 6.06 -21.27 -10.16
N LYS A 179 5.43 -20.19 -10.65
CA LYS A 179 5.57 -19.73 -12.04
C LYS A 179 6.24 -18.35 -12.08
N THR A 180 7.36 -18.24 -12.78
CA THR A 180 8.05 -16.96 -13.03
C THR A 180 7.15 -15.88 -13.64
N PRO A 181 6.26 -16.18 -14.61
CA PRO A 181 5.30 -15.21 -15.11
C PRO A 181 4.41 -14.58 -14.02
N ASN A 182 4.04 -15.33 -12.97
CA ASN A 182 3.19 -14.82 -11.89
C ASN A 182 3.94 -13.79 -11.02
N LEU A 183 5.25 -13.97 -10.83
CA LEU A 183 6.07 -12.97 -10.15
C LEU A 183 6.15 -11.68 -10.97
N ALA A 184 6.37 -11.78 -12.29
CA ALA A 184 6.38 -10.63 -13.18
C ALA A 184 5.02 -9.90 -13.17
N ALA A 185 3.91 -10.65 -13.16
CA ALA A 185 2.55 -10.13 -13.02
C ALA A 185 2.37 -9.33 -11.71
N LEU A 186 2.73 -9.91 -10.56
CA LEU A 186 2.61 -9.23 -9.26
C LEU A 186 3.44 -7.94 -9.19
N LYS A 187 4.69 -7.98 -9.66
CA LYS A 187 5.53 -6.79 -9.70
C LYS A 187 4.94 -5.71 -10.60
N THR A 188 4.48 -6.09 -11.79
CA THR A 188 3.87 -5.16 -12.74
C THR A 188 2.59 -4.55 -12.18
N TYR A 189 1.75 -5.35 -11.52
CA TYR A 189 0.55 -4.87 -10.84
C TYR A 189 0.88 -3.86 -9.74
N LEU A 190 1.86 -4.15 -8.88
CA LEU A 190 2.32 -3.21 -7.84
C LEU A 190 2.87 -1.91 -8.42
N VAL A 191 3.58 -1.96 -9.56
CA VAL A 191 4.01 -0.74 -10.28
C VAL A 191 2.80 0.06 -10.78
N LEU A 192 1.82 -0.59 -11.39
CA LEU A 192 0.60 0.08 -11.85
C LEU A 192 -0.13 0.79 -10.69
N CYS A 193 -0.27 0.13 -9.54
CA CYS A 193 -0.87 0.70 -8.35
C CYS A 193 -0.04 1.85 -7.74
N ALA A 194 1.29 1.79 -7.86
CA ALA A 194 2.21 2.80 -7.35
C ALA A 194 2.31 4.06 -8.22
N CYS A 195 2.04 3.95 -9.53
CA CYS A 195 1.99 5.09 -10.45
C CYS A 195 0.76 5.98 -10.25
N GLY A 196 -0.29 5.41 -9.65
CA GLY A 196 -1.60 6.04 -9.54
C GLY A 196 -2.37 6.06 -10.85
N SER A 197 -3.68 6.24 -10.73
CA SER A 197 -4.64 6.17 -11.84
C SER A 197 -5.37 7.49 -12.03
N ASP A 198 -5.81 7.76 -13.24
CA ASP A 198 -6.79 8.81 -13.51
C ASP A 198 -8.18 8.46 -12.93
N PRO A 199 -9.18 9.37 -12.97
CA PRO A 199 -10.52 9.08 -12.46
C PRO A 199 -11.22 7.87 -13.10
N ASP A 200 -10.80 7.44 -14.29
CA ASP A 200 -11.32 6.27 -15.00
C ASP A 200 -10.57 4.97 -14.64
N GLY A 201 -9.61 5.05 -13.71
CA GLY A 201 -8.75 3.95 -13.29
C GLY A 201 -7.67 3.61 -14.31
N ILE A 202 -7.38 4.51 -15.26
CA ILE A 202 -6.39 4.28 -16.32
C ILE A 202 -5.02 4.77 -15.86
N VAL A 203 -4.02 3.91 -16.07
CA VAL A 203 -2.62 4.13 -15.76
C VAL A 203 -1.82 4.09 -17.05
N SER A 204 -0.88 5.01 -17.21
CA SER A 204 0.15 4.92 -18.25
C SER A 204 1.35 4.15 -17.71
N LEU A 205 1.55 2.93 -18.21
CA LEU A 205 2.70 2.09 -17.88
C LEU A 205 3.85 2.41 -18.83
N ASP A 206 4.85 3.12 -18.32
CA ASP A 206 6.17 3.23 -18.93
C ASP A 206 6.94 1.90 -18.70
N VAL A 207 7.15 1.15 -19.79
CA VAL A 207 7.79 -0.18 -19.75
C VAL A 207 9.25 -0.10 -19.34
N ASP A 208 9.96 0.96 -19.73
CA ASP A 208 11.38 1.15 -19.44
C ASP A 208 11.56 1.43 -17.94
N ARG A 209 10.76 2.35 -17.40
CA ARG A 209 10.73 2.61 -15.98
C ARG A 209 10.32 1.38 -15.18
N ALA A 210 9.29 0.65 -15.62
CA ALA A 210 8.85 -0.57 -14.94
C ALA A 210 9.93 -1.68 -14.95
N SER A 211 10.65 -1.82 -16.07
CA SER A 211 11.79 -2.73 -16.20
C SER A 211 12.88 -2.41 -15.17
N VAL A 212 13.26 -1.13 -15.10
CA VAL A 212 14.25 -0.61 -14.14
C VAL A 212 13.77 -0.82 -12.71
N LEU A 213 12.53 -0.50 -12.35
CA LEU A 213 12.01 -0.61 -10.98
C LEU A 213 11.90 -2.06 -10.49
N THR A 214 11.69 -3.01 -11.39
CA THR A 214 11.41 -4.41 -11.03
C THR A 214 12.55 -5.38 -11.30
N ARG A 215 13.59 -4.94 -12.03
CA ARG A 215 14.63 -5.80 -12.63
C ARG A 215 14.02 -6.92 -13.47
N THR A 216 13.06 -6.56 -14.32
CA THR A 216 12.33 -7.48 -15.21
C THR A 216 12.46 -7.00 -16.63
N SER A 217 12.79 -7.87 -17.59
CA SER A 217 12.95 -7.45 -18.98
C SER A 217 11.66 -6.89 -19.57
N HIS A 218 11.78 -6.05 -20.61
CA HIS A 218 10.64 -5.38 -21.25
C HIS A 218 9.62 -6.41 -21.76
N VAL A 219 10.12 -7.49 -22.39
CA VAL A 219 9.32 -8.62 -22.85
C VAL A 219 8.50 -9.23 -21.71
N LYS A 220 9.09 -9.41 -20.53
CA LYS A 220 8.39 -9.98 -19.37
C LYS A 220 7.39 -9.00 -18.75
N ILE A 221 7.68 -7.70 -18.73
CA ILE A 221 6.71 -6.66 -18.30
C ILE A 221 5.50 -6.64 -19.22
N ILE A 222 5.70 -6.65 -20.53
CA ILE A 222 4.62 -6.68 -21.52
C ILE A 222 3.84 -8.00 -21.40
N ALA A 223 4.53 -9.13 -21.33
CA ALA A 223 3.91 -10.45 -21.19
C ALA A 223 3.14 -10.60 -19.86
N ALA A 224 3.54 -9.89 -18.81
CA ALA A 224 2.85 -9.87 -17.51
C ALA A 224 1.47 -9.21 -17.56
N LEU A 225 1.14 -8.42 -18.59
CA LEU A 225 -0.19 -7.84 -18.75
C LEU A 225 -1.25 -8.91 -19.07
N ALA A 226 -0.91 -9.95 -19.84
CA ALA A 226 -1.83 -11.02 -20.20
C ALA A 226 -2.37 -11.80 -18.97
N PRO A 227 -1.55 -12.34 -18.05
CA PRO A 227 -2.07 -12.99 -16.86
C PRO A 227 -2.82 -12.02 -15.95
N LEU A 228 -2.46 -10.73 -15.89
CA LEU A 228 -3.22 -9.73 -15.14
C LEU A 228 -4.63 -9.51 -15.73
N GLN A 229 -4.77 -9.58 -17.05
CA GLN A 229 -6.07 -9.54 -17.73
C GLN A 229 -6.90 -10.80 -17.45
N GLU A 230 -6.28 -11.98 -17.55
CA GLU A 230 -6.94 -13.27 -17.33
C GLU A 230 -7.54 -13.39 -15.92
N ILE A 231 -6.87 -12.82 -14.91
CA ILE A 231 -7.34 -12.81 -13.53
C ILE A 231 -8.15 -11.55 -13.16
N GLY A 232 -8.40 -10.66 -14.12
CA GLY A 232 -9.25 -9.49 -13.94
C GLY A 232 -8.65 -8.37 -13.07
N LEU A 233 -7.32 -8.23 -13.04
CA LEU A 233 -6.62 -7.12 -12.37
C LEU A 233 -6.25 -5.96 -13.31
N ALA A 234 -6.27 -6.19 -14.61
CA ALA A 234 -5.95 -5.18 -15.60
C ALA A 234 -6.80 -5.35 -16.87
N GLU A 235 -7.11 -4.25 -17.54
CA GLU A 235 -7.77 -4.23 -18.84
C GLU A 235 -6.94 -3.33 -19.78
N PRO A 236 -6.58 -3.77 -21.00
CA PRO A 236 -5.87 -2.92 -21.94
C PRO A 236 -6.81 -1.82 -22.45
N VAL A 237 -6.34 -0.57 -22.51
CA VAL A 237 -7.16 0.55 -23.00
C VAL A 237 -6.62 1.03 -24.34
N GLY A 238 -7.45 0.86 -25.38
CA GLY A 238 -7.15 1.28 -26.75
C GLY A 238 -6.21 0.32 -27.51
N THR A 239 -5.97 0.65 -28.78
CA THR A 239 -5.01 -0.05 -29.63
C THR A 239 -3.60 0.29 -29.18
N PRO A 240 -2.69 -0.70 -29.04
CA PRO A 240 -1.31 -0.40 -28.70
C PRO A 240 -0.69 0.50 -29.78
N SER A 241 -0.37 1.74 -29.42
CA SER A 241 0.38 2.61 -30.32
C SER A 241 1.67 1.91 -30.71
N ARG A 242 1.88 1.73 -32.02
CA ARG A 242 3.07 1.05 -32.60
C ARG A 242 4.40 1.73 -32.23
N LEU A 243 4.35 2.91 -31.61
CA LEU A 243 5.46 3.81 -31.35
C LEU A 243 5.78 4.05 -29.87
N GLY A 244 5.07 3.42 -28.92
CA GLY A 244 5.23 3.76 -27.50
C GLY A 244 5.66 2.60 -26.60
N GLU A 245 6.77 2.79 -25.90
CA GLU A 245 7.12 2.10 -24.63
C GLU A 245 6.06 2.35 -23.53
N HIS A 246 5.07 3.21 -23.81
CA HIS A 246 3.96 3.53 -22.94
C HIS A 246 2.71 2.70 -23.29
N ARG A 247 2.18 1.98 -22.32
CA ARG A 247 0.96 1.19 -22.43
C ARG A 247 -0.13 1.78 -21.55
N ARG A 248 -1.30 2.09 -22.11
CA ARG A 248 -2.46 2.48 -21.30
C ARG A 248 -3.17 1.22 -20.81
N VAL A 249 -3.25 1.10 -19.49
CA VAL A 249 -3.84 -0.05 -18.81
C VAL A 249 -4.80 0.47 -17.77
N ARG A 250 -6.03 -0.01 -17.78
CA ARG A 250 -6.97 0.23 -16.70
C ARG A 250 -6.70 -0.77 -15.59
N VAL A 251 -6.42 -0.27 -14.39
CA VAL A 251 -6.30 -1.10 -13.19
C VAL A 251 -7.70 -1.45 -12.70
N LEU A 252 -7.94 -2.74 -12.50
CA LEU A 252 -9.21 -3.22 -11.99
C LEU A 252 -9.12 -3.49 -10.49
N PRO A 253 -10.27 -3.45 -9.78
CA PRO A 253 -10.28 -3.73 -8.36
C PRO A 253 -9.76 -5.14 -8.04
N LEU A 254 -8.98 -5.27 -6.98
CA LEU A 254 -8.58 -6.55 -6.42
C LEU A 254 -9.84 -7.27 -5.91
N ARG A 255 -10.09 -8.44 -6.50
CA ARG A 255 -11.20 -9.38 -6.22
C ARG A 255 -10.67 -10.72 -5.74
#